data_AF-A0A6L5YU52-F1
#
_entry.id   AF-A0A6L5YU52-F1
#
_cell.length_a   1.000
_cell.length_b   1.000
_cell.length_c   1.000
_cell.angle_alpha   90.00
_cell.angle_beta   90.00
_cell.angle_gamma   90.00
#
_symmetry.space_group_name_H-M   'P 1'
#
loop_
_entity.id
_entity.type
_entity.pdbx_description
1 polymer ?
#
loop_
_entity_poly.entity_id
_entity_poly.type
_entity_poly.pdbx_seq_one_letter_code
_entity_poly.pdbx_strand_id
1 'polypeptide(L)'
;MKRKILMIVLAALVLSIGTVGCGNNETNTGSNTQEEVKEDTCKVTFYDSDGKTELKTLEVKSGECAEEYVPEKEGFVGWFATPQMSHRFDFSTPITEDTQVFGGFVTYVEDTREYSVVGSGTSPVLMESNWGKVLGDAQKMTKEDNDEANVYTITLDLNEGDEFQFATNSSWHNQRGYGYLEGISKDGKEYFANAGGLGDVSTKRSNIKCAVAGNYTFTLTTYPGEDTYETDNSSYTEENKEAFNINAYDVITWTYNGESTADNGDTKTDYYIKGAKITGWEDVYTDETRFTEENGVYTLTVDLEEGDEFIFTSMVTVGETSGVGTEYIRYSNIAADDLESQSFVTGTDSANLVASQAGTYTFTYDASTKVLTVNCQ
;
A
#
# COMPACT_ATOMS: atom_id res chain seq x y z
N MET A 1 -31.53 21.68 -7.12
CA MET A 1 -31.31 21.52 -8.57
C MET A 1 -30.25 20.45 -8.77
N LYS A 2 -30.65 19.28 -9.30
CA LYS A 2 -29.77 18.11 -9.47
C LYS A 2 -29.04 18.22 -10.82
N ARG A 3 -27.71 18.21 -10.82
CA ARG A 3 -26.89 18.10 -12.05
C ARG A 3 -26.73 16.61 -12.39
N LYS A 4 -27.09 16.26 -13.62
CA LYS A 4 -27.04 14.90 -14.19
C LYS A 4 -25.63 14.60 -14.67
N ILE A 5 -25.10 13.45 -14.28
CA ILE A 5 -23.91 12.80 -14.84
C ILE A 5 -24.35 12.06 -16.11
N LEU A 6 -23.64 12.27 -17.22
CA LEU A 6 -23.87 11.61 -18.50
C LEU A 6 -22.97 10.37 -18.56
N MET A 7 -23.57 9.18 -18.46
CA MET A 7 -22.92 7.90 -18.79
C MET A 7 -23.07 7.64 -20.29
N ILE A 8 -21.96 7.35 -20.98
CA ILE A 8 -21.96 6.85 -22.36
C ILE A 8 -21.81 5.33 -22.30
N VAL A 9 -22.84 4.63 -22.77
CA VAL A 9 -22.89 3.17 -22.89
C VAL A 9 -22.37 2.78 -24.28
N LEU A 10 -21.38 1.90 -24.31
CA LEU A 10 -20.84 1.30 -25.53
C LEU A 10 -21.77 0.17 -26.02
N ALA A 11 -22.28 0.29 -27.25
CA ALA A 11 -23.15 -0.72 -27.85
C ALA A 11 -22.31 -1.76 -28.63
N ALA A 12 -22.39 -3.02 -28.22
CA ALA A 12 -21.83 -4.16 -28.95
C ALA A 12 -22.76 -4.55 -30.11
N LEU A 13 -22.23 -4.60 -31.34
CA LEU A 13 -22.93 -5.11 -32.52
C LEU A 13 -22.41 -6.51 -32.84
N VAL A 14 -23.29 -7.51 -32.72
CA VAL A 14 -23.04 -8.90 -33.11
C VAL A 14 -23.25 -9.03 -34.63
N LEU A 15 -22.24 -9.53 -35.36
CA LEU A 15 -22.42 -9.99 -36.73
C LEU A 15 -22.08 -11.48 -36.86
N SER A 16 -23.04 -12.21 -37.40
CA SER A 16 -23.10 -13.64 -37.61
C SER A 16 -22.39 -14.07 -38.90
N ILE A 17 -21.58 -15.13 -38.82
CA ILE A 17 -20.98 -15.77 -40.00
C ILE A 17 -21.86 -16.95 -40.43
N GLY A 18 -22.49 -16.82 -41.59
CA GLY A 18 -23.09 -17.92 -42.35
C GLY A 18 -22.06 -18.54 -43.31
N THR A 19 -22.09 -19.86 -43.42
CA THR A 19 -21.25 -20.69 -44.28
C THR A 19 -21.86 -20.88 -45.67
N VAL A 20 -21.08 -20.76 -46.75
CA VAL A 20 -21.28 -21.31 -48.11
C VAL A 20 -19.87 -21.42 -48.72
N GLY A 21 -19.36 -22.50 -49.33
CA GLY A 21 -19.94 -23.56 -50.16
C GLY A 21 -19.38 -23.42 -51.59
N CYS A 22 -18.54 -24.38 -52.04
CA CYS A 22 -17.74 -24.35 -53.26
C CYS A 22 -18.51 -24.23 -54.60
N GLY A 23 -17.87 -23.63 -55.62
CA GLY A 23 -18.23 -23.78 -57.04
C GLY A 23 -17.20 -23.15 -58.00
N ASN A 24 -16.60 -23.97 -58.87
CA ASN A 24 -15.66 -23.61 -59.95
C ASN A 24 -16.36 -23.02 -61.20
N ASN A 25 -15.81 -21.98 -61.84
CA ASN A 25 -15.08 -22.05 -63.14
C ASN A 25 -14.80 -20.66 -63.80
N GLU A 26 -13.59 -20.55 -64.37
CA GLU A 26 -13.14 -19.75 -65.53
C GLU A 26 -12.77 -18.23 -65.45
N THR A 27 -11.43 -18.02 -65.44
CA THR A 27 -10.55 -17.13 -66.24
C THR A 27 -10.57 -15.58 -66.19
N ASN A 28 -9.34 -15.07 -65.99
CA ASN A 28 -8.77 -13.73 -66.27
C ASN A 28 -9.32 -12.54 -65.45
N THR A 29 -8.53 -11.63 -64.89
CA THR A 29 -7.19 -11.13 -65.25
C THR A 29 -6.61 -10.45 -64.01
N GLY A 30 -5.29 -10.46 -63.84
CA GLY A 30 -4.62 -9.95 -62.65
C GLY A 30 -4.84 -8.46 -62.37
N SER A 31 -4.92 -8.15 -61.08
CA SER A 31 -4.42 -6.91 -60.50
C SER A 31 -3.93 -7.29 -59.10
N ASN A 32 -2.61 -7.42 -58.95
CA ASN A 32 -1.96 -7.40 -57.64
C ASN A 32 -2.18 -6.01 -57.05
N THR A 33 -3.17 -5.88 -56.18
CA THR A 33 -3.18 -4.79 -55.22
C THR A 33 -2.74 -5.42 -53.90
N GLN A 34 -1.47 -5.23 -53.54
CA GLN A 34 -1.02 -5.41 -52.17
C GLN A 34 -1.84 -4.42 -51.33
N GLU A 35 -2.81 -4.93 -50.57
CA GLU A 35 -3.30 -4.21 -49.40
C GLU A 35 -2.14 -4.18 -48.41
N GLU A 36 -1.50 -3.01 -48.27
CA GLU A 36 -0.71 -2.69 -47.08
C GLU A 36 -1.64 -2.86 -45.88
N VAL A 37 -1.46 -3.96 -45.15
CA VAL A 37 -1.96 -4.06 -43.78
C VAL A 37 -1.20 -2.99 -43.01
N LYS A 38 -1.84 -1.84 -42.82
CA LYS A 38 -1.32 -0.78 -41.96
C LYS A 38 -1.24 -1.39 -40.55
N GLU A 39 -0.05 -1.78 -40.12
CA GLU A 39 0.18 -2.16 -38.73
C GLU A 39 -0.31 -1.00 -37.87
N ASP A 40 -1.18 -1.29 -36.92
CA ASP A 40 -1.70 -0.27 -36.02
C ASP A 40 -0.55 0.14 -35.09
N THR A 41 -0.03 1.36 -35.28
CA THR A 41 1.10 1.90 -34.51
C THR A 41 0.60 3.00 -33.59
N CYS A 42 1.02 2.96 -32.34
CA CYS A 42 0.78 3.96 -31.32
C CYS A 42 2.00 4.88 -31.17
N LYS A 43 1.77 6.14 -30.82
CA LYS A 43 2.82 7.10 -30.50
C LYS A 43 3.08 7.15 -29.02
N VAL A 44 4.34 7.09 -28.62
CA VAL A 44 4.77 7.37 -27.25
C VAL A 44 5.56 8.67 -27.27
N THR A 45 4.97 9.74 -26.73
CA THR A 45 5.57 11.07 -26.71
C THR A 45 6.11 11.37 -25.32
N PHE A 46 7.40 11.67 -25.27
CA PHE A 46 8.16 11.96 -24.07
C PHE A 46 8.27 13.47 -23.90
N TYR A 47 7.74 13.99 -22.80
CA TYR A 47 7.70 15.40 -22.47
C TYR A 47 8.67 15.75 -21.33
N ASP A 48 9.16 16.98 -21.34
CA ASP A 48 9.85 17.58 -20.20
C ASP A 48 8.90 17.75 -19.00
N SER A 49 9.43 18.15 -17.84
CA SER A 49 8.67 18.38 -16.60
C SER A 49 7.61 19.49 -16.72
N ASP A 50 7.70 20.34 -17.73
CA ASP A 50 6.67 21.34 -18.05
C ASP A 50 5.40 20.76 -18.72
N GLY A 51 5.44 19.48 -19.10
CA GLY A 51 4.37 18.75 -19.76
C GLY A 51 4.02 19.25 -21.17
N LYS A 52 4.91 20.05 -21.79
CA LYS A 52 4.66 20.74 -23.07
C LYS A 52 5.82 20.60 -24.04
N THR A 53 7.04 20.63 -23.54
CA THR A 53 8.24 20.52 -24.35
C THR A 53 8.47 19.06 -24.71
N GLU A 54 8.22 18.69 -25.97
CA GLU A 54 8.49 17.35 -26.47
C GLU A 54 10.01 17.11 -26.57
N LEU A 55 10.48 16.06 -25.89
CA LEU A 55 11.87 15.63 -25.89
C LEU A 55 12.12 14.57 -26.97
N LYS A 56 11.16 13.66 -27.18
CA LYS A 56 11.22 12.57 -28.17
C LYS A 56 9.83 12.02 -28.45
N THR A 57 9.63 11.46 -29.64
CA THR A 57 8.47 10.60 -29.94
C THR A 57 8.95 9.27 -30.52
N LEU A 58 8.37 8.17 -30.04
CA LEU A 58 8.55 6.82 -30.58
C LEU A 58 7.25 6.36 -31.27
N GLU A 59 7.37 5.61 -32.35
CA GLU A 59 6.27 4.83 -32.93
C GLU A 59 6.46 3.37 -32.51
N VAL A 60 5.47 2.82 -31.81
CA VAL A 60 5.47 1.48 -31.23
C VAL A 60 4.31 0.71 -31.84
N LYS A 61 4.49 -0.55 -32.22
CA LYS A 61 3.34 -1.34 -32.71
C LYS A 61 2.35 -1.55 -31.56
N SER A 62 1.06 -1.48 -31.85
CA SER A 62 0.03 -1.71 -30.83
C SER A 62 0.20 -3.10 -30.22
N GLY A 63 0.30 -3.15 -28.89
CA GLY A 63 0.55 -4.35 -28.10
C GLY A 63 2.02 -4.61 -27.78
N GLU A 64 2.96 -3.82 -28.31
CA GLU A 64 4.38 -3.86 -27.92
C GLU A 64 4.68 -2.85 -26.79
N CYS A 65 5.77 -3.08 -26.07
CA CYS A 65 6.24 -2.18 -25.00
C CYS A 65 7.09 -1.05 -25.58
N ALA A 66 7.03 0.13 -24.95
CA ALA A 66 7.90 1.23 -25.32
C ALA A 66 9.33 1.01 -24.80
N GLU A 67 10.33 1.40 -25.58
CA GLU A 67 11.71 1.45 -25.09
C GLU A 67 11.94 2.70 -24.23
N GLU A 68 12.45 2.49 -23.02
CA GLU A 68 12.93 3.59 -22.18
C GLU A 68 14.21 4.22 -22.76
N TYR A 69 14.37 5.53 -22.59
CA TYR A 69 15.64 6.20 -22.84
C TYR A 69 15.93 7.25 -21.78
N VAL A 70 17.20 7.60 -21.61
CA VAL A 70 17.64 8.67 -20.71
C VAL A 70 17.86 9.95 -21.53
N PRO A 71 17.19 11.06 -21.21
CA PRO A 71 17.38 12.33 -21.92
C PRO A 71 18.76 12.94 -21.65
N GLU A 72 19.32 13.65 -22.64
CA GLU A 72 20.57 14.43 -22.50
C GLU A 72 20.34 15.74 -21.72
N LYS A 73 19.75 15.64 -20.53
CA LYS A 73 19.45 16.75 -19.64
C LYS A 73 19.77 16.33 -18.21
N GLU A 74 20.55 17.17 -17.52
CA GLU A 74 20.99 16.94 -16.14
C GLU A 74 19.80 16.78 -15.17
N GLY A 75 20.03 15.97 -14.13
CA GLY A 75 19.06 15.81 -13.03
C GLY A 75 17.89 14.89 -13.35
N PHE A 76 17.93 14.11 -14.43
CA PHE A 76 16.86 13.17 -14.77
C PHE A 76 16.69 12.08 -13.69
N VAL A 77 15.47 11.92 -13.18
CA VAL A 77 15.14 10.94 -12.11
C VAL A 77 14.18 9.84 -12.55
N GLY A 78 13.62 9.94 -13.76
CA GLY A 78 12.75 8.92 -14.33
C GLY A 78 11.60 9.48 -15.15
N TRP A 79 10.88 8.57 -15.79
CA TRP A 79 9.65 8.86 -16.52
C TRP A 79 8.42 8.58 -15.68
N PHE A 80 7.42 9.45 -15.79
CA PHE A 80 6.17 9.37 -15.06
C PHE A 80 4.98 9.32 -16.02
N ALA A 81 3.94 8.58 -15.62
CA ALA A 81 2.73 8.40 -16.42
C ALA A 81 1.84 9.65 -16.42
N THR A 82 2.06 10.60 -15.50
CA THR A 82 1.26 11.82 -15.37
C THR A 82 2.14 13.06 -15.20
N PRO A 83 1.68 14.26 -15.60
CA PRO A 83 2.43 15.51 -15.40
C PRO A 83 2.68 15.84 -13.92
N GLN A 84 1.85 15.34 -13.01
CA GLN A 84 2.01 15.53 -11.56
C GLN A 84 3.09 14.62 -10.97
N MET A 85 3.67 13.72 -11.78
CA MET A 85 4.74 12.81 -11.37
C MET A 85 4.34 11.95 -10.16
N SER A 86 3.05 11.60 -10.10
CA SER A 86 2.50 10.82 -9.00
C SER A 86 2.80 9.33 -9.12
N HIS A 87 3.07 8.85 -10.33
CA HIS A 87 3.32 7.44 -10.64
C HIS A 87 4.38 7.35 -11.73
N ARG A 88 5.40 6.51 -11.52
CA ARG A 88 6.37 6.16 -12.56
C ARG A 88 5.69 5.46 -13.73
N PHE A 89 6.23 5.65 -14.91
CA PHE A 89 5.75 4.95 -16.10
C PHE A 89 6.37 3.54 -16.15
N ASP A 90 5.53 2.52 -16.23
CA ASP A 90 5.96 1.13 -16.35
C ASP A 90 6.19 0.77 -17.82
N PHE A 91 7.45 0.76 -18.25
CA PHE A 91 7.84 0.39 -19.61
C PHE A 91 7.61 -1.10 -19.93
N SER A 92 7.23 -1.94 -18.96
CA SER A 92 6.80 -3.32 -19.24
C SER A 92 5.34 -3.42 -19.67
N THR A 93 4.56 -2.34 -19.53
CA THR A 93 3.16 -2.30 -19.96
C THR A 93 3.05 -2.15 -21.48
N PRO A 94 2.28 -3.03 -22.17
CA PRO A 94 2.01 -2.90 -23.61
C PRO A 94 1.28 -1.61 -23.99
N ILE A 95 1.74 -0.94 -25.04
CA ILE A 95 1.13 0.28 -25.57
C ILE A 95 0.01 -0.08 -26.54
N THR A 96 -1.22 0.35 -26.26
CA THR A 96 -2.41 0.07 -27.12
C THR A 96 -3.10 1.33 -27.63
N GLU A 97 -2.63 2.50 -27.21
CA GLU A 97 -3.05 3.81 -27.69
C GLU A 97 -1.91 4.83 -27.55
N ASP A 98 -2.05 5.99 -28.20
CA ASP A 98 -1.09 7.07 -28.08
C ASP A 98 -0.90 7.46 -26.60
N THR A 99 0.35 7.40 -26.13
CA THR A 99 0.72 7.52 -24.72
C THR A 99 1.66 8.71 -24.53
N GLN A 100 1.45 9.47 -23.46
CA GLN A 100 2.33 10.55 -23.05
C GLN A 100 3.06 10.16 -21.78
N VAL A 101 4.36 10.44 -21.73
CA VAL A 101 5.20 10.20 -20.55
C VAL A 101 5.99 11.46 -20.22
N PHE A 102 6.21 11.71 -18.94
CA PHE A 102 6.70 13.01 -18.43
C PHE A 102 8.01 12.81 -17.66
N GLY A 103 9.07 13.51 -18.05
CA GLY A 103 10.39 13.38 -17.45
C GLY A 103 10.51 14.19 -16.17
N GLY A 104 10.92 13.54 -15.09
CA GLY A 104 11.28 14.20 -13.83
C GLY A 104 12.71 14.71 -13.89
N PHE A 105 12.92 15.97 -13.50
CA PHE A 105 14.24 16.58 -13.44
C PHE A 105 14.40 17.35 -12.13
N VAL A 106 15.43 17.03 -11.35
CA VAL A 106 15.68 17.62 -10.03
C VAL A 106 17.09 18.18 -9.97
N THR A 107 17.31 19.15 -9.08
CA THR A 107 18.68 19.55 -8.71
C THR A 107 19.11 18.75 -7.50
N TYR A 108 20.33 18.19 -7.55
CA TYR A 108 20.87 17.46 -6.42
C TYR A 108 20.92 18.33 -5.16
N VAL A 109 20.34 17.83 -4.08
CA VAL A 109 20.44 18.39 -2.74
C VAL A 109 20.78 17.24 -1.80
N GLU A 110 21.87 17.39 -1.06
CA GLU A 110 22.31 16.43 -0.06
C GLU A 110 21.23 16.22 1.00
N ASP A 111 20.81 14.98 1.20
CA ASP A 111 19.91 14.58 2.26
C ASP A 111 20.68 14.24 3.53
N THR A 112 20.54 15.08 4.55
CA THR A 112 21.23 14.87 5.84
C THR A 112 20.37 14.11 6.85
N ARG A 113 19.18 13.65 6.45
CA ARG A 113 18.28 12.86 7.29
C ARG A 113 18.79 11.44 7.47
N GLU A 114 18.40 10.83 8.59
CA GLU A 114 18.60 9.42 8.86
C GLU A 114 17.25 8.71 8.82
N TYR A 115 17.13 7.70 7.97
CA TYR A 115 15.91 6.91 7.85
C TYR A 115 16.03 5.61 8.62
N SER A 116 14.92 5.15 9.18
CA SER A 116 14.80 3.85 9.83
C SER A 116 13.52 3.16 9.38
N VAL A 117 13.51 1.84 9.36
CA VAL A 117 12.27 1.07 9.27
C VAL A 117 11.50 1.22 10.59
N VAL A 118 10.25 1.62 10.47
CA VAL A 118 9.34 1.89 11.58
C VAL A 118 8.08 1.08 11.36
N GLY A 119 7.84 0.09 12.22
CA GLY A 119 6.74 -0.84 12.00
C GLY A 119 6.53 -1.78 13.16
N SER A 120 5.67 -2.76 12.96
CA SER A 120 5.44 -3.85 13.89
C SER A 120 5.05 -5.13 13.18
N GLY A 121 5.10 -6.23 13.92
CA GLY A 121 4.80 -7.55 13.40
C GLY A 121 5.46 -8.65 14.22
N THR A 122 5.76 -9.75 13.55
CA THR A 122 6.36 -10.95 14.14
C THR A 122 7.84 -11.10 13.80
N SER A 123 8.37 -10.37 12.79
CA SER A 123 9.81 -10.39 12.55
C SER A 123 10.57 -9.69 13.69
N PRO A 124 11.80 -10.15 14.03
CA PRO A 124 12.56 -9.59 15.14
C PRO A 124 12.77 -8.06 15.05
N VAL A 125 13.12 -7.56 13.86
CA VAL A 125 13.41 -6.13 13.65
C VAL A 125 12.16 -5.27 13.87
N LEU A 126 11.00 -5.70 13.39
CA LEU A 126 9.76 -4.93 13.51
C LEU A 126 9.11 -5.09 14.88
N MET A 127 9.19 -6.27 15.47
CA MET A 127 8.76 -6.49 16.85
C MET A 127 9.53 -5.59 17.83
N GLU A 128 10.84 -5.45 17.66
CA GLU A 128 11.64 -4.50 18.45
C GLU A 128 11.27 -3.04 18.15
N SER A 129 11.11 -2.69 16.86
CA SER A 129 10.71 -1.33 16.44
C SER A 129 9.44 -0.88 17.16
N ASN A 130 8.43 -1.76 17.25
CA ASN A 130 7.17 -1.55 17.97
C ASN A 130 6.52 -0.20 17.63
N TRP A 131 6.27 -0.01 16.33
CA TRP A 131 5.75 1.22 15.74
C TRP A 131 6.65 2.45 16.01
N GLY A 132 7.96 2.24 16.00
CA GLY A 132 8.97 3.30 16.11
C GLY A 132 9.29 3.73 17.54
N LYS A 133 8.83 2.98 18.55
CA LYS A 133 9.27 3.16 19.94
C LYS A 133 10.77 2.87 20.10
N VAL A 134 11.32 2.01 19.25
CA VAL A 134 12.76 1.74 19.17
C VAL A 134 13.27 2.02 17.75
N LEU A 135 14.36 2.76 17.65
CA LEU A 135 15.08 3.11 16.42
C LEU A 135 16.57 2.81 16.60
N GLY A 136 16.89 1.52 16.80
CA GLY A 136 18.25 1.05 17.02
C GLY A 136 19.00 0.80 15.71
N ASP A 137 20.21 0.27 15.83
CA ASP A 137 21.06 -0.07 14.66
C ASP A 137 20.39 -1.07 13.73
N ALA A 138 19.55 -1.97 14.25
CA ALA A 138 18.82 -2.97 13.45
C ALA A 138 17.72 -2.35 12.57
N GLN A 139 17.17 -1.18 12.95
CA GLN A 139 16.14 -0.49 12.19
C GLN A 139 16.70 0.57 11.25
N LYS A 140 17.93 1.05 11.50
CA LYS A 140 18.51 2.18 10.77
C LYS A 140 18.93 1.79 9.35
N MET A 141 18.55 2.60 8.37
CA MET A 141 19.06 2.48 7.01
C MET A 141 20.48 3.04 6.92
N THR A 142 21.32 2.40 6.10
CA THR A 142 22.67 2.86 5.79
C THR A 142 22.62 3.79 4.58
N LYS A 143 23.07 5.04 4.74
CA LYS A 143 23.28 5.94 3.60
C LYS A 143 24.52 5.52 2.83
N GLU A 144 24.40 5.37 1.51
CA GLU A 144 25.51 5.09 0.62
C GLU A 144 26.41 6.32 0.42
N ASP A 145 27.72 6.08 0.22
CA ASP A 145 28.67 7.13 -0.16
C ASP A 145 28.53 7.41 -1.66
N ASN A 146 27.67 8.37 -1.99
CA ASN A 146 27.33 8.78 -3.35
C ASN A 146 27.11 10.30 -3.39
N ASP A 147 27.84 11.00 -4.24
CA ASP A 147 27.82 12.46 -4.38
C ASP A 147 26.81 12.97 -5.41
N GLU A 148 26.13 12.07 -6.12
CA GLU A 148 25.15 12.37 -7.17
C GLU A 148 23.73 11.90 -6.81
N ALA A 149 23.57 11.06 -5.78
CA ALA A 149 22.26 10.57 -5.34
C ALA A 149 22.21 10.26 -3.83
N ASN A 150 21.08 10.57 -3.19
CA ASN A 150 20.82 10.14 -1.82
C ASN A 150 20.21 8.74 -1.84
N VAL A 151 21.00 7.73 -1.49
CA VAL A 151 20.57 6.33 -1.49
C VAL A 151 20.73 5.76 -0.09
N TYR A 152 19.68 5.15 0.43
CA TYR A 152 19.65 4.51 1.74
C TYR A 152 19.25 3.05 1.58
N THR A 153 19.96 2.14 2.24
CA THR A 153 19.68 0.70 2.16
C THR A 153 19.49 0.06 3.53
N ILE A 154 18.63 -0.94 3.59
CA ILE A 154 18.49 -1.82 4.76
C ILE A 154 18.19 -3.23 4.29
N THR A 155 18.79 -4.22 4.95
CA THR A 155 18.48 -5.63 4.74
C THR A 155 17.93 -6.22 6.02
N LEU A 156 16.76 -6.86 5.93
CA LEU A 156 16.07 -7.42 7.09
C LEU A 156 15.19 -8.62 6.69
N ASP A 157 14.95 -9.49 7.67
CA ASP A 157 13.96 -10.53 7.58
C ASP A 157 12.57 -9.96 7.89
N LEU A 158 11.58 -10.29 7.07
CA LEU A 158 10.18 -9.96 7.25
C LEU A 158 9.34 -11.24 7.25
N ASN A 159 8.32 -11.25 8.10
CA ASN A 159 7.31 -12.30 8.13
C ASN A 159 6.03 -11.84 7.45
N GLU A 160 5.20 -12.80 7.02
CA GLU A 160 3.88 -12.48 6.49
C GLU A 160 3.03 -11.78 7.56
N GLY A 161 2.38 -10.68 7.18
CA GLY A 161 1.55 -9.88 8.09
C GLY A 161 2.27 -8.74 8.80
N ASP A 162 3.59 -8.68 8.70
CA ASP A 162 4.38 -7.54 9.17
C ASP A 162 3.99 -6.25 8.44
N GLU A 163 3.91 -5.14 9.17
CA GLU A 163 3.56 -3.83 8.63
C GLU A 163 4.59 -2.77 9.03
N PHE A 164 5.02 -1.95 8.08
CA PHE A 164 6.05 -0.94 8.33
C PHE A 164 6.01 0.23 7.33
N GLN A 165 6.75 1.27 7.66
CA GLN A 165 7.13 2.39 6.78
C GLN A 165 8.60 2.73 7.03
N PHE A 166 9.15 3.67 6.28
CA PHE A 166 10.42 4.32 6.63
C PHE A 166 10.14 5.72 7.16
N ALA A 167 10.78 6.09 8.27
CA ALA A 167 10.63 7.41 8.86
C ALA A 167 11.93 7.85 9.54
N THR A 168 12.02 9.14 9.86
CA THR A 168 13.26 9.72 10.44
C THR A 168 13.27 9.73 11.97
N ASN A 169 12.12 9.49 12.62
CA ASN A 169 12.01 9.46 14.09
C ASN A 169 10.68 8.82 14.56
N SER A 170 10.53 8.67 15.88
CA SER A 170 9.32 8.16 16.55
C SER A 170 8.11 9.10 16.47
N SER A 171 8.30 10.33 16.00
CA SER A 171 7.21 11.26 15.68
C SER A 171 6.73 11.10 14.24
N TRP A 172 7.17 10.06 13.54
CA TRP A 172 6.76 9.74 12.18
C TRP A 172 7.05 10.87 11.18
N HIS A 173 8.16 11.58 11.37
CA HIS A 173 8.59 12.60 10.42
C HIS A 173 9.12 11.95 9.13
N ASN A 174 8.88 12.61 7.99
CA ASN A 174 9.35 12.22 6.65
C ASN A 174 8.97 10.77 6.28
N GLN A 175 7.74 10.37 6.56
CA GLN A 175 7.24 9.03 6.25
C GLN A 175 7.36 8.68 4.76
N ARG A 176 7.83 7.46 4.49
CA ARG A 176 7.83 6.81 3.18
C ARG A 176 7.19 5.43 3.32
N GLY A 177 5.93 5.35 2.92
CA GLY A 177 5.12 4.14 2.97
C GLY A 177 4.88 3.52 1.58
N TYR A 178 3.81 2.74 1.49
CA TYR A 178 3.44 1.91 0.34
C TYR A 178 3.43 2.64 -0.99
N GLY A 179 2.93 3.87 -1.04
CA GLY A 179 2.84 4.67 -2.26
C GLY A 179 4.19 5.08 -2.87
N TYR A 180 5.31 4.78 -2.21
CA TYR A 180 6.64 4.98 -2.76
C TYR A 180 7.27 3.72 -3.34
N LEU A 181 6.65 2.54 -3.20
CA LEU A 181 7.14 1.30 -3.82
C LEU A 181 7.05 1.40 -5.36
N GLU A 182 8.16 1.19 -6.05
CA GLU A 182 8.19 1.17 -7.52
C GLU A 182 7.45 -0.04 -8.09
N GLY A 183 7.45 -1.15 -7.35
CA GLY A 183 6.69 -2.36 -7.68
C GLY A 183 6.38 -3.14 -6.41
N ILE A 184 5.38 -4.00 -6.47
CA ILE A 184 4.94 -4.82 -5.33
C ILE A 184 4.98 -6.32 -5.62
N SER A 185 5.26 -6.69 -6.87
CA SER A 185 5.13 -8.06 -7.36
C SER A 185 6.44 -8.56 -7.92
N LYS A 186 6.66 -9.86 -7.75
CA LYS A 186 7.77 -10.61 -8.34
C LYS A 186 7.27 -12.00 -8.70
N ASP A 187 7.69 -12.52 -9.85
CA ASP A 187 7.37 -13.89 -10.29
C ASP A 187 5.85 -14.20 -10.29
N GLY A 188 5.03 -13.19 -10.61
CA GLY A 188 3.57 -13.32 -10.66
C GLY A 188 2.87 -13.35 -9.29
N LYS A 189 3.59 -13.09 -8.19
CA LYS A 189 3.05 -13.00 -6.83
C LYS A 189 3.21 -11.57 -6.29
N GLU A 190 2.21 -11.09 -5.56
CA GLU A 190 2.32 -9.86 -4.78
C GLU A 190 3.09 -10.14 -3.47
N TYR A 191 4.18 -9.41 -3.26
CA TYR A 191 5.04 -9.48 -2.10
C TYR A 191 4.69 -8.44 -1.04
N PHE A 192 4.10 -7.32 -1.48
CA PHE A 192 3.67 -6.24 -0.61
C PHE A 192 2.25 -5.80 -0.91
N ALA A 193 1.50 -5.49 0.14
CA ALA A 193 0.14 -4.96 0.05
C ALA A 193 0.03 -3.62 0.77
N ASN A 194 -0.94 -2.82 0.36
CA ASN A 194 -1.29 -1.59 1.07
C ASN A 194 -2.10 -1.96 2.33
N ALA A 195 -1.62 -1.60 3.51
CA ALA A 195 -2.34 -1.80 4.77
C ALA A 195 -2.99 -0.52 5.35
N GLY A 196 -2.97 0.58 4.60
CA GLY A 196 -3.51 1.85 5.07
C GLY A 196 -2.74 2.38 6.27
N GLY A 197 -3.40 3.10 7.16
CA GLY A 197 -2.80 3.66 8.37
C GLY A 197 -3.86 4.24 9.29
N LEU A 198 -3.45 4.77 10.43
CA LEU A 198 -4.39 5.38 11.38
C LEU A 198 -4.86 6.75 10.86
N GLY A 199 -6.15 6.86 10.57
CA GLY A 199 -6.78 8.11 10.12
C GLY A 199 -6.77 8.30 8.60
N ASP A 200 -6.92 9.55 8.16
CA ASP A 200 -6.85 9.92 6.75
C ASP A 200 -5.38 9.99 6.30
N VAL A 201 -4.89 8.87 5.81
CA VAL A 201 -3.52 8.71 5.31
C VAL A 201 -3.53 8.60 3.79
N SER A 202 -2.65 9.35 3.12
CA SER A 202 -2.38 9.11 1.71
C SER A 202 -1.67 7.77 1.52
N THR A 203 -1.73 7.23 0.31
CA THR A 203 -1.02 6.00 -0.05
C THR A 203 0.48 6.11 0.23
N LYS A 204 1.07 7.30 0.06
CA LYS A 204 2.47 7.62 0.36
C LYS A 204 2.84 7.50 1.85
N ARG A 205 1.86 7.57 2.76
CA ARG A 205 2.03 7.33 4.21
C ARG A 205 1.29 6.09 4.70
N SER A 206 0.82 5.24 3.79
CA SER A 206 0.21 3.98 4.18
C SER A 206 1.28 2.95 4.50
N ASN A 207 1.01 2.08 5.46
CA ASN A 207 1.84 0.95 5.81
C ASN A 207 2.06 0.03 4.62
N ILE A 208 3.30 -0.42 4.47
CA ILE A 208 3.71 -1.53 3.63
C ILE A 208 3.44 -2.81 4.42
N LYS A 209 2.59 -3.69 3.92
CA LYS A 209 2.36 -5.01 4.50
C LYS A 209 3.13 -6.08 3.75
N CYS A 210 3.92 -6.87 4.46
CA CYS A 210 4.59 -8.03 3.91
C CYS A 210 3.58 -9.17 3.66
N ALA A 211 3.44 -9.59 2.41
CA ALA A 211 2.57 -10.71 2.01
C ALA A 211 3.34 -12.03 1.83
N VAL A 212 4.68 -11.98 1.80
CA VAL A 212 5.53 -13.14 1.59
C VAL A 212 6.69 -13.07 2.58
N ALA A 213 6.80 -14.04 3.48
CA ALA A 213 7.95 -14.07 4.39
C ALA A 213 9.27 -14.23 3.62
N GLY A 214 10.34 -13.59 4.10
CA GLY A 214 11.64 -13.66 3.45
C GLY A 214 12.65 -12.65 3.95
N ASN A 215 13.85 -12.73 3.38
CA ASN A 215 14.87 -11.72 3.54
C ASN A 215 14.78 -10.70 2.40
N TYR A 216 14.76 -9.41 2.76
CA TYR A 216 14.59 -8.31 1.82
C TYR A 216 15.70 -7.28 1.98
N THR A 217 16.20 -6.78 0.86
CA THR A 217 16.95 -5.52 0.81
C THR A 217 16.06 -4.44 0.25
N PHE A 218 15.79 -3.39 1.02
CA PHE A 218 15.10 -2.19 0.55
C PHE A 218 16.11 -1.09 0.25
N THR A 219 15.85 -0.35 -0.82
CA THR A 219 16.60 0.84 -1.21
C THR A 219 15.64 2.02 -1.31
N LEU A 220 15.87 3.06 -0.52
CA LEU A 220 15.16 4.34 -0.57
C LEU A 220 16.07 5.36 -1.26
N THR A 221 15.59 5.94 -2.36
CA THR A 221 16.23 7.08 -3.02
C THR A 221 15.45 8.35 -2.72
N THR A 222 16.13 9.40 -2.25
CA THR A 222 15.48 10.65 -1.81
C THR A 222 15.93 11.90 -2.56
N TYR A 223 15.01 12.85 -2.68
CA TYR A 223 15.19 14.13 -3.37
C TYR A 223 14.70 15.29 -2.51
N PRO A 224 15.37 15.62 -1.38
CA PRO A 224 14.90 16.59 -0.38
C PRO A 224 14.62 18.00 -0.94
N GLY A 225 15.25 18.37 -2.06
CA GLY A 225 14.98 19.65 -2.74
C GLY A 225 13.55 19.77 -3.28
N GLU A 226 12.86 18.65 -3.47
CA GLU A 226 11.52 18.55 -4.05
C GLU A 226 10.45 18.23 -2.99
N ASP A 227 10.81 18.33 -1.71
CA ASP A 227 9.89 18.07 -0.61
C ASP A 227 8.74 19.08 -0.61
N THR A 228 7.54 18.54 -0.45
CA THR A 228 6.29 19.29 -0.27
C THR A 228 5.53 18.72 0.93
N TYR A 229 4.37 19.29 1.23
CA TYR A 229 3.60 18.91 2.41
C TYR A 229 2.12 18.81 2.05
N GLU A 230 1.42 17.86 2.66
CA GLU A 230 -0.03 17.72 2.52
C GLU A 230 -0.77 18.75 3.38
N THR A 231 -0.70 20.02 2.98
CA THR A 231 -1.30 21.15 3.72
C THR A 231 -2.83 21.11 3.79
N ASP A 232 -3.47 20.33 2.92
CA ASP A 232 -4.93 20.16 2.88
C ASP A 232 -5.44 19.09 3.87
N ASN A 233 -4.54 18.32 4.51
CA ASN A 233 -4.93 17.33 5.51
C ASN A 233 -5.43 18.04 6.79
N SER A 234 -6.55 17.60 7.36
CA SER A 234 -7.15 18.24 8.55
C SER A 234 -6.27 18.22 9.79
N SER A 235 -5.32 17.29 9.87
CA SER A 235 -4.38 17.15 10.98
C SER A 235 -3.05 17.89 10.74
N TYR A 236 -2.88 18.53 9.58
CA TYR A 236 -1.70 19.33 9.26
C TYR A 236 -1.62 20.62 10.08
N THR A 237 -0.42 20.94 10.54
CA THR A 237 -0.03 22.22 11.12
C THR A 237 1.41 22.53 10.72
N GLU A 238 1.81 23.80 10.77
CA GLU A 238 3.21 24.17 10.54
C GLU A 238 4.17 23.55 11.57
N GLU A 239 3.70 23.24 12.79
CA GLU A 239 4.51 22.63 13.84
C GLU A 239 4.79 21.14 13.57
N ASN A 240 3.81 20.41 13.04
CA ASN A 240 3.92 18.97 12.75
C ASN A 240 4.16 18.64 11.26
N LYS A 241 4.48 19.65 10.45
CA LYS A 241 4.55 19.53 8.99
C LYS A 241 5.38 18.34 8.51
N GLU A 242 6.46 17.98 9.21
CA GLU A 242 7.33 16.87 8.80
C GLU A 242 6.63 15.51 8.82
N ALA A 243 5.59 15.33 9.65
CA ALA A 243 4.74 14.14 9.60
C ALA A 243 3.85 14.08 8.34
N PHE A 244 3.71 15.20 7.64
CA PHE A 244 2.95 15.36 6.40
C PHE A 244 3.82 15.63 5.17
N ASN A 245 5.14 15.48 5.32
CA ASN A 245 6.10 15.59 4.23
C ASN A 245 5.81 14.53 3.16
N ILE A 246 5.74 14.97 1.90
CA ILE A 246 5.61 14.14 0.72
C ILE A 246 6.58 14.60 -0.37
N ASN A 247 7.05 13.65 -1.17
CA ASN A 247 7.94 13.92 -2.29
C ASN A 247 7.39 13.22 -3.54
N ALA A 248 7.43 13.86 -4.70
CA ALA A 248 6.94 13.26 -5.94
C ALA A 248 7.90 12.21 -6.51
N TYR A 249 9.19 12.35 -6.23
CA TYR A 249 10.28 11.64 -6.89
C TYR A 249 10.90 10.54 -6.04
N ASP A 250 10.80 10.64 -4.72
CA ASP A 250 11.30 9.61 -3.81
C ASP A 250 10.76 8.24 -4.21
N VAL A 251 11.58 7.21 -4.07
CA VAL A 251 11.23 5.86 -4.51
C VAL A 251 11.83 4.82 -3.56
N ILE A 252 11.04 3.78 -3.31
CA ILE A 252 11.46 2.58 -2.61
C ILE A 252 11.50 1.45 -3.64
N THR A 253 12.68 0.85 -3.80
CA THR A 253 12.84 -0.41 -4.50
C THR A 253 13.20 -1.50 -3.51
N TRP A 254 13.06 -2.75 -3.92
CA TRP A 254 13.36 -3.89 -3.06
C TRP A 254 13.87 -5.09 -3.85
N THR A 255 14.69 -5.90 -3.19
CA THR A 255 15.18 -7.19 -3.69
C THR A 255 14.79 -8.28 -2.70
N TYR A 256 14.17 -9.35 -3.22
CA TYR A 256 13.97 -10.60 -2.46
C TYR A 256 15.24 -11.43 -2.49
N ASN A 257 15.84 -11.65 -1.33
CA ASN A 257 17.12 -12.35 -1.17
C ASN A 257 16.94 -13.85 -0.89
N GLY A 258 15.70 -14.30 -0.68
CA GLY A 258 15.37 -15.69 -0.36
C GLY A 258 14.52 -15.82 0.90
N GLU A 259 14.42 -17.05 1.40
CA GLU A 259 13.72 -17.33 2.67
C GLU A 259 14.38 -16.59 3.85
N SER A 260 13.57 -16.27 4.85
CA SER A 260 14.02 -15.62 6.08
C SER A 260 15.06 -16.50 6.77
N THR A 261 16.08 -15.87 7.35
CA THR A 261 17.08 -16.57 8.17
C THR A 261 16.79 -16.49 9.67
N ALA A 262 15.81 -15.68 10.06
CA ALA A 262 15.41 -15.49 11.44
C ALA A 262 14.66 -16.72 11.98
N ASP A 263 15.02 -17.12 13.20
CA ASP A 263 14.22 -18.06 13.98
C ASP A 263 13.01 -17.30 14.54
N ASN A 264 11.82 -17.61 14.03
CA ASN A 264 10.58 -16.94 14.41
C ASN A 264 10.00 -17.42 15.74
N GLY A 265 10.65 -18.38 16.41
CA GLY A 265 10.20 -18.91 17.71
C GLY A 265 8.73 -19.34 17.74
N ASP A 266 8.23 -19.62 18.94
CA ASP A 266 6.79 -19.75 19.15
C ASP A 266 6.17 -18.35 19.17
N THR A 267 5.25 -18.09 18.25
CA THR A 267 4.50 -16.83 18.17
C THR A 267 3.15 -17.00 18.86
N LYS A 268 2.81 -16.06 19.74
CA LYS A 268 1.50 -15.97 20.39
C LYS A 268 0.90 -14.59 20.12
N THR A 269 -0.39 -14.57 19.79
CA THR A 269 -1.16 -13.33 19.68
C THR A 269 -2.22 -13.29 20.77
N ASP A 270 -2.26 -12.20 21.52
CA ASP A 270 -3.30 -11.89 22.50
C ASP A 270 -4.08 -10.65 22.02
N TYR A 271 -5.39 -10.57 22.31
CA TYR A 271 -6.24 -9.45 21.90
C TYR A 271 -6.78 -8.69 23.11
N TYR A 272 -6.96 -7.38 22.98
CA TYR A 272 -7.32 -6.47 24.06
C TYR A 272 -8.32 -5.42 23.60
N ILE A 273 -9.32 -5.11 24.42
CA ILE A 273 -10.29 -4.04 24.14
C ILE A 273 -9.68 -2.65 24.36
N LYS A 274 -9.97 -1.73 23.43
CA LYS A 274 -9.51 -0.34 23.42
C LYS A 274 -10.65 0.55 22.96
N GLY A 275 -10.95 1.63 23.67
CA GLY A 275 -12.09 2.48 23.32
C GLY A 275 -12.14 3.81 24.05
N ALA A 276 -13.01 4.71 23.59
CA ALA A 276 -13.09 6.10 24.04
C ALA A 276 -13.36 6.22 25.54
N LYS A 277 -14.33 5.46 26.06
CA LYS A 277 -14.68 5.43 27.49
C LYS A 277 -14.01 4.30 28.28
N ILE A 278 -13.34 3.39 27.58
CA ILE A 278 -12.75 2.17 28.16
C ILE A 278 -11.30 2.45 28.56
N THR A 279 -10.49 2.87 27.59
CA THR A 279 -9.04 3.13 27.79
C THR A 279 -8.66 4.55 27.40
N GLY A 280 -9.61 5.40 27.01
CA GLY A 280 -9.31 6.73 26.47
C GLY A 280 -8.56 6.67 25.12
N TRP A 281 -8.73 5.60 24.36
CA TRP A 281 -7.93 5.28 23.17
C TRP A 281 -6.43 5.11 23.43
N GLU A 282 -6.05 4.80 24.67
CA GLU A 282 -4.69 4.39 25.00
C GLU A 282 -4.53 2.86 24.88
N ASP A 283 -3.29 2.44 24.64
CA ASP A 283 -2.90 1.04 24.66
C ASP A 283 -2.80 0.54 26.10
N VAL A 284 -3.77 -0.27 26.53
CA VAL A 284 -3.82 -0.85 27.88
C VAL A 284 -3.82 -2.36 27.76
N TYR A 285 -2.74 -3.00 28.20
CA TYR A 285 -2.52 -4.44 28.10
C TYR A 285 -2.57 -5.10 29.49
N THR A 286 -3.77 -5.31 30.01
CA THR A 286 -4.01 -5.90 31.34
C THR A 286 -4.97 -7.09 31.24
N ASP A 287 -5.09 -7.88 32.31
CA ASP A 287 -6.02 -9.01 32.33
C ASP A 287 -7.49 -8.56 32.16
N GLU A 288 -7.86 -7.36 32.62
CA GLU A 288 -9.21 -6.81 32.50
C GLU A 288 -9.58 -6.41 31.07
N THR A 289 -8.57 -6.09 30.24
CA THR A 289 -8.77 -5.70 28.85
C THR A 289 -8.56 -6.87 27.88
N ARG A 290 -7.95 -7.98 28.34
CA ARG A 290 -7.52 -9.11 27.50
C ARG A 290 -8.62 -10.14 27.29
N PHE A 291 -8.71 -10.66 26.07
CA PHE A 291 -9.43 -11.91 25.81
C PHE A 291 -8.76 -13.10 26.52
N THR A 292 -9.56 -14.06 26.94
CA THR A 292 -9.06 -15.39 27.33
C THR A 292 -9.09 -16.31 26.11
N GLU A 293 -7.99 -17.00 25.84
CA GLU A 293 -7.86 -17.93 24.72
C GLU A 293 -8.08 -19.38 25.17
N GLU A 294 -8.87 -20.13 24.42
CA GLU A 294 -9.01 -21.57 24.54
C GLU A 294 -9.20 -22.20 23.14
N ASN A 295 -8.21 -23.00 22.71
CA ASN A 295 -8.23 -23.74 21.43
C ASN A 295 -8.42 -22.85 20.19
N GLY A 296 -7.78 -21.68 20.16
CA GLY A 296 -7.84 -20.70 19.06
C GLY A 296 -9.08 -19.80 19.10
N VAL A 297 -9.94 -19.97 20.11
CA VAL A 297 -11.12 -19.14 20.33
C VAL A 297 -10.87 -18.20 21.50
N TYR A 298 -11.03 -16.92 21.25
CA TYR A 298 -10.79 -15.84 22.19
C TYR A 298 -12.13 -15.35 22.73
N THR A 299 -12.30 -15.29 24.06
CA THR A 299 -13.51 -14.72 24.69
C THR A 299 -13.19 -13.58 25.65
N LEU A 300 -13.94 -12.48 25.57
CA LEU A 300 -13.89 -11.36 26.52
C LEU A 300 -15.31 -11.04 27.01
N THR A 301 -15.47 -10.83 28.31
CA THR A 301 -16.70 -10.31 28.91
C THR A 301 -16.44 -8.97 29.57
N VAL A 302 -17.23 -7.96 29.25
CA VAL A 302 -17.03 -6.57 29.70
C VAL A 302 -18.35 -5.81 29.76
N ASP A 303 -18.50 -4.92 30.74
CA ASP A 303 -19.64 -4.01 30.82
C ASP A 303 -19.39 -2.78 29.94
N LEU A 304 -20.37 -2.43 29.09
CA LEU A 304 -20.31 -1.25 28.22
C LEU A 304 -21.54 -0.37 28.41
N GLU A 305 -21.41 0.92 28.14
CA GLU A 305 -22.52 1.85 28.04
C GLU A 305 -23.03 1.96 26.59
N GLU A 306 -24.29 2.38 26.41
CA GLU A 306 -24.80 2.72 25.09
C GLU A 306 -23.95 3.82 24.44
N GLY A 307 -23.58 3.61 23.17
CA GLY A 307 -22.76 4.53 22.39
C GLY A 307 -21.26 4.45 22.67
N ASP A 308 -20.79 3.50 23.49
CA ASP A 308 -19.35 3.27 23.66
C ASP A 308 -18.73 2.81 22.35
N GLU A 309 -17.76 3.59 21.87
CA GLU A 309 -16.98 3.28 20.66
C GLU A 309 -15.65 2.60 21.04
N PHE A 310 -15.36 1.47 20.40
CA PHE A 310 -14.20 0.64 20.70
C PHE A 310 -13.74 -0.22 19.51
N ILE A 311 -12.55 -0.78 19.65
CA ILE A 311 -11.95 -1.82 18.79
C ILE A 311 -11.25 -2.84 19.70
N PHE A 312 -10.74 -3.91 19.11
CA PHE A 312 -9.76 -4.76 19.77
C PHE A 312 -8.41 -4.69 19.06
N THR A 313 -7.35 -4.48 19.82
CA THR A 313 -5.96 -4.45 19.34
C THR A 313 -5.26 -5.76 19.69
N SER A 314 -4.22 -6.12 18.95
CA SER A 314 -3.40 -7.29 19.24
C SER A 314 -2.09 -6.93 19.94
N MET A 315 -1.58 -7.87 20.73
CA MET A 315 -0.20 -7.90 21.22
C MET A 315 0.41 -9.22 20.74
N VAL A 316 1.58 -9.14 20.13
CA VAL A 316 2.31 -10.30 19.61
C VAL A 316 3.51 -10.55 20.50
N THR A 317 3.66 -11.80 20.91
CA THR A 317 4.83 -12.27 21.66
C THR A 317 5.56 -13.32 20.84
N VAL A 318 6.86 -13.11 20.63
CA VAL A 318 7.77 -14.09 20.03
C VAL A 318 8.89 -14.37 21.04
N GLY A 319 8.93 -15.60 21.55
CA GLY A 319 9.83 -15.95 22.65
C GLY A 319 9.54 -15.12 23.91
N GLU A 320 10.49 -14.28 24.32
CA GLU A 320 10.36 -13.39 25.49
C GLU A 320 10.05 -11.92 25.13
N THR A 321 9.98 -11.60 23.83
CA THR A 321 9.75 -10.23 23.35
C THR A 321 8.29 -10.05 22.98
N SER A 322 7.72 -8.92 23.41
CA SER A 322 6.32 -8.55 23.17
C SER A 322 6.24 -7.18 22.52
N GLY A 323 5.41 -7.06 21.48
CA GLY A 323 5.16 -5.82 20.74
C GLY A 323 3.68 -5.65 20.40
N VAL A 324 3.27 -4.43 20.07
CA VAL A 324 1.90 -4.18 19.60
C VAL A 324 1.73 -4.85 18.24
N GLY A 325 0.73 -5.71 18.08
CA GLY A 325 0.51 -6.42 16.81
C GLY A 325 -0.06 -5.52 15.70
N THR A 326 -0.20 -6.10 14.52
CA THR A 326 -0.79 -5.44 13.33
C THR A 326 -2.27 -5.82 13.14
N GLU A 327 -2.77 -6.83 13.86
CA GLU A 327 -4.17 -7.25 13.78
C GLU A 327 -5.08 -6.38 14.63
N TYR A 328 -6.22 -6.00 14.05
CA TYR A 328 -7.33 -5.36 14.74
C TYR A 328 -8.60 -6.18 14.52
N ILE A 329 -9.40 -6.34 15.58
CA ILE A 329 -10.75 -6.88 15.47
C ILE A 329 -11.72 -5.70 15.51
N ARG A 330 -12.55 -5.60 14.47
CA ARG A 330 -13.42 -4.45 14.15
C ARG A 330 -14.82 -4.94 13.81
N TYR A 331 -15.74 -4.01 13.55
CA TYR A 331 -17.10 -4.33 13.11
C TYR A 331 -17.11 -5.19 11.84
N SER A 332 -16.13 -5.01 10.96
CA SER A 332 -15.93 -5.82 9.74
C SER A 332 -15.66 -7.31 10.00
N ASN A 333 -15.32 -7.69 11.23
CA ASN A 333 -15.14 -9.10 11.61
C ASN A 333 -16.46 -9.79 11.96
N ILE A 334 -17.57 -9.05 12.08
CA ILE A 334 -18.91 -9.63 12.24
C ILE A 334 -19.42 -10.03 10.85
N ALA A 335 -19.84 -11.27 10.70
CA ALA A 335 -20.36 -11.76 9.43
C ALA A 335 -21.61 -10.96 9.01
N ALA A 336 -21.71 -10.63 7.72
CA ALA A 336 -22.79 -9.79 7.21
C ALA A 336 -24.20 -10.39 7.42
N ASP A 337 -24.29 -11.72 7.55
CA ASP A 337 -25.52 -12.47 7.81
C ASP A 337 -25.76 -12.76 9.31
N ASP A 338 -24.83 -12.41 10.19
CA ASP A 338 -25.02 -12.50 11.65
C ASP A 338 -25.81 -11.29 12.19
N LEU A 339 -27.11 -11.32 11.94
CA LEU A 339 -28.04 -10.27 12.37
C LEU A 339 -28.20 -10.20 13.90
N GLU A 340 -27.88 -11.28 14.61
CA GLU A 340 -27.96 -11.30 16.07
C GLU A 340 -26.83 -10.47 16.67
N SER A 341 -25.57 -10.74 16.30
CA SER A 341 -24.43 -9.93 16.72
C SER A 341 -24.59 -8.46 16.31
N GLN A 342 -25.04 -8.20 15.08
CA GLN A 342 -25.29 -6.84 14.58
C GLN A 342 -26.42 -6.10 15.30
N SER A 343 -27.28 -6.80 16.07
CA SER A 343 -28.31 -6.14 16.88
C SER A 343 -27.76 -5.51 18.16
N PHE A 344 -26.59 -5.96 18.62
CA PHE A 344 -25.94 -5.47 19.84
C PHE A 344 -24.94 -4.35 19.58
N VAL A 345 -24.40 -4.25 18.36
CA VAL A 345 -23.37 -3.26 18.00
C VAL A 345 -23.59 -2.70 16.60
N THR A 346 -23.19 -1.45 16.39
CA THR A 346 -23.12 -0.82 15.07
C THR A 346 -21.67 -0.53 14.68
N GLY A 347 -21.44 -0.24 13.40
CA GLY A 347 -20.12 0.09 12.85
C GLY A 347 -20.01 1.55 12.46
N THR A 348 -18.88 2.19 12.74
CA THR A 348 -18.53 3.51 12.18
C THR A 348 -17.99 3.37 10.75
N ASP A 349 -17.77 4.49 10.05
CA ASP A 349 -17.13 4.48 8.72
C ASP A 349 -15.70 3.89 8.75
N SER A 350 -15.00 3.99 9.90
CA SER A 350 -13.69 3.36 10.15
C SER A 350 -13.80 1.93 10.69
N ALA A 351 -15.01 1.35 10.65
CA ALA A 351 -15.36 0.04 11.18
C ALA A 351 -15.09 -0.16 12.69
N ASN A 352 -15.02 0.93 13.47
CA ASN A 352 -15.02 0.79 14.93
C ASN A 352 -16.38 0.24 15.37
N LEU A 353 -16.40 -0.57 16.43
CA LEU A 353 -17.64 -1.06 17.04
C LEU A 353 -18.24 0.01 17.94
N VAL A 354 -19.56 0.13 17.94
CA VAL A 354 -20.31 1.01 18.85
C VAL A 354 -21.38 0.19 19.56
N ALA A 355 -21.35 0.14 20.89
CA ALA A 355 -22.34 -0.56 21.70
C ALA A 355 -23.75 0.05 21.51
N SER A 356 -24.75 -0.78 21.20
CA SER A 356 -26.12 -0.30 20.91
C SER A 356 -26.97 -0.10 22.16
N GLN A 357 -26.53 -0.63 23.30
CA GLN A 357 -27.18 -0.50 24.59
C GLN A 357 -26.17 -0.68 25.73
N ALA A 358 -26.52 -0.20 26.93
CA ALA A 358 -25.77 -0.56 28.12
C ALA A 358 -26.02 -2.02 28.51
N GLY A 359 -24.99 -2.74 28.95
CA GLY A 359 -25.12 -4.13 29.38
C GLY A 359 -23.79 -4.86 29.50
N THR A 360 -23.85 -6.13 29.87
CA THR A 360 -22.67 -7.00 29.91
C THR A 360 -22.52 -7.68 28.55
N TYR A 361 -21.45 -7.32 27.83
CA TYR A 361 -21.15 -7.88 26.52
C TYR A 361 -20.22 -9.08 26.64
N THR A 362 -20.48 -10.10 25.83
CA THR A 362 -19.55 -11.21 25.59
C THR A 362 -19.16 -11.20 24.11
N PHE A 363 -17.86 -11.04 23.87
CA PHE A 363 -17.25 -11.10 22.54
C PHE A 363 -16.55 -12.45 22.39
N THR A 364 -16.83 -13.17 21.31
CA THR A 364 -16.13 -14.42 20.96
C THR A 364 -15.52 -14.27 19.58
N TYR A 365 -14.22 -14.47 19.47
CA TYR A 365 -13.45 -14.32 18.24
C TYR A 365 -12.72 -15.62 17.91
N ASP A 366 -12.95 -16.15 16.71
CA ASP A 366 -12.23 -17.29 16.19
C ASP A 366 -11.09 -16.79 15.30
N ALA A 367 -9.85 -16.96 15.77
CA ALA A 367 -8.68 -16.44 15.06
C ALA A 367 -8.40 -17.16 13.73
N SER A 368 -8.94 -18.36 13.53
CA SER A 368 -8.78 -19.15 12.29
C SER A 368 -9.73 -18.69 11.19
N THR A 369 -10.95 -18.30 11.55
CA THR A 369 -11.96 -17.80 10.61
C THR A 369 -12.01 -16.27 10.55
N LYS A 370 -11.35 -15.60 11.50
CA LYS A 370 -11.35 -14.14 11.70
C LYS A 370 -12.76 -13.57 11.95
N VAL A 371 -13.67 -14.40 12.46
CA VAL A 371 -15.07 -14.04 12.75
C VAL A 371 -15.23 -13.63 14.21
N LEU A 372 -15.90 -12.51 14.43
CA LEU A 372 -16.34 -12.02 15.74
C LEU A 372 -17.86 -12.22 15.89
N THR A 373 -18.27 -12.84 17.00
CA THR A 373 -19.68 -12.88 17.43
C THR A 373 -19.87 -12.09 18.71
N VAL A 374 -21.02 -11.47 18.88
CA VAL A 374 -21.35 -10.56 19.97
C VAL A 374 -22.65 -10.98 20.64
N ASN A 375 -22.65 -11.00 21.97
CA ASN A 375 -23.85 -11.17 22.78
C ASN A 375 -23.90 -10.09 23.87
N CYS A 376 -25.09 -9.69 24.31
CA CYS A 376 -25.29 -8.70 25.37
C CYS A 376 -26.43 -9.13 26.31
N GLN A 377 -26.23 -8.99 27.62
CA GLN A 377 -27.23 -9.27 28.67
C GLN A 377 -27.65 -8.02 29.43
#